data_AF-A0A8S1RQ96-F1
#
_entry.id   AF-A0A8S1RQ96-F1
#
_cell.length_a   1.000
_cell.length_b   1.000
_cell.length_c   1.000
_cell.angle_alpha   90.00
_cell.angle_beta   90.00
_cell.angle_gamma   90.00
#
_symmetry.space_group_name_H-M   'P 1'
#
loop_
_entity.id
_entity.type
_entity.pdbx_description
1 polymer ?
#
loop_
_entity_poly.entity_id
_entity_poly.type
_entity_poly.pdbx_seq_one_letter_code
_entity_poly.pdbx_strand_id
1 'polypeptide(L)'
;MQGSNKSFWKVIQQIGGGNCGYRVNFITNNIFVCRPCRSNSLHMYIENSNTGKYQQARDFRYKKYQYECQTQFPARYFPQRYLLLIKHGDTINLIKFNFFESLLYQQDCNCILEQCLEFNSNQFNGGLFGGVSENGEFLVTWDSRSLQILIRQFKEM
;
A
#
# COMPACT_ATOMS: atom_id res chain seq x y z
N MET A 1 -35.14 -26.26 12.32
CA MET A 1 -33.88 -26.46 11.57
C MET A 1 -33.30 -25.10 11.26
N GLN A 2 -32.25 -24.68 11.97
CA GLN A 2 -31.53 -23.43 11.66
C GLN A 2 -30.64 -23.70 10.45
N GLY A 3 -30.96 -23.08 9.31
CA GLY A 3 -30.10 -23.11 8.13
C GLY A 3 -28.80 -22.40 8.45
N SER A 4 -27.68 -23.13 8.47
CA SER A 4 -26.36 -22.51 8.59
C SER A 4 -26.11 -21.66 7.34
N ASN A 5 -26.18 -20.34 7.47
CA ASN A 5 -25.71 -19.42 6.45
C ASN A 5 -24.18 -19.59 6.31
N LYS A 6 -23.76 -20.49 5.43
CA LYS A 6 -22.35 -20.68 5.11
C LYS A 6 -21.92 -19.54 4.17
N SER A 7 -21.18 -18.58 4.72
CA SER A 7 -20.47 -17.58 3.92
C SER A 7 -19.25 -18.22 3.25
N PHE A 8 -19.12 -18.07 1.93
CA PHE A 8 -17.95 -18.54 1.19
C PHE A 8 -17.43 -17.44 0.26
N TRP A 9 -16.12 -17.44 0.01
CA TRP A 9 -15.49 -16.54 -0.95
C TRP A 9 -15.78 -17.00 -2.38
N LYS A 10 -16.22 -16.07 -3.23
CA LYS A 10 -16.43 -16.30 -4.67
C LYS A 10 -15.47 -15.42 -5.47
N VAL A 11 -14.81 -16.00 -6.45
CA VAL A 11 -14.01 -15.24 -7.41
C VAL A 11 -14.95 -14.39 -8.26
N ILE A 12 -14.89 -13.07 -8.11
CA ILE A 12 -15.71 -12.13 -8.90
C ILE A 12 -14.96 -11.60 -10.13
N GLN A 13 -13.64 -11.60 -10.11
CA GLN A 13 -12.80 -11.08 -11.18
C GLN A 13 -11.39 -11.66 -11.08
N GLN A 14 -10.76 -11.88 -12.24
CA GLN A 14 -9.33 -12.10 -12.37
C GLN A 14 -8.76 -10.95 -13.18
N ILE A 15 -7.72 -10.30 -12.67
CA ILE A 15 -7.04 -9.20 -13.35
C ILE A 15 -5.70 -9.76 -13.85
N GLY A 16 -5.58 -9.88 -15.18
CA GLY A 16 -4.35 -10.32 -15.84
C GLY A 16 -3.30 -9.21 -15.92
N GLY A 17 -2.03 -9.60 -16.05
CA GLY A 17 -0.89 -8.69 -16.11
C GLY A 17 0.28 -9.31 -15.36
N GLY A 18 1.15 -10.02 -16.07
CA GLY A 18 2.06 -11.06 -15.56
C GLY A 18 3.16 -10.67 -14.58
N ASN A 19 2.97 -9.65 -13.75
CA ASN A 19 3.86 -9.26 -12.65
C ASN A 19 3.10 -8.66 -11.45
N CYS A 20 1.78 -8.84 -11.29
CA CYS A 20 1.08 -8.36 -10.08
C CYS A 20 1.73 -8.94 -8.81
N GLY A 21 2.14 -8.08 -7.88
CA GLY A 21 3.22 -8.38 -6.94
C GLY A 21 2.81 -8.48 -5.48
N TYR A 22 3.84 -8.59 -4.62
CA TYR A 22 3.80 -9.00 -3.22
C TYR A 22 2.81 -8.29 -2.29
N ARG A 23 2.19 -7.17 -2.69
CA ARG A 23 1.36 -6.35 -1.80
C ARG A 23 0.14 -5.78 -2.51
N VAL A 24 -1.02 -6.11 -1.98
CA VAL A 24 -2.33 -5.58 -2.33
C VAL A 24 -2.92 -4.94 -1.08
N ASN A 25 -3.53 -3.77 -1.22
CA ASN A 25 -4.16 -3.07 -0.09
C ASN A 25 -5.43 -2.35 -0.55
N PHE A 26 -6.52 -2.53 0.19
CA PHE A 26 -7.74 -1.75 -0.02
C PHE A 26 -7.56 -0.35 0.57
N ILE A 27 -7.88 0.65 -0.24
CA ILE A 27 -7.97 2.05 0.18
C ILE A 27 -9.41 2.35 0.61
N THR A 28 -10.37 1.86 -0.17
CA THR A 28 -11.80 1.82 0.15
C THR A 28 -12.36 0.48 -0.33
N ASN A 29 -13.67 0.23 -0.18
CA ASN A 29 -14.28 -0.96 -0.76
C ASN A 29 -14.18 -0.99 -2.30
N ASN A 30 -14.11 0.19 -2.93
CA ASN A 30 -14.16 0.32 -4.39
C ASN A 30 -12.80 0.68 -4.99
N ILE A 31 -11.78 0.90 -4.15
CA ILE A 31 -10.43 1.29 -4.58
C ILE A 31 -9.42 0.39 -3.87
N PHE A 32 -8.56 -0.26 -4.65
CA PHE A 32 -7.40 -0.93 -4.10
C PHE A 32 -6.14 -0.56 -4.87
N VAL A 33 -5.00 -0.75 -4.23
CA VAL A 33 -3.69 -0.59 -4.82
C VAL A 33 -2.95 -1.91 -4.83
N CYS A 34 -2.19 -2.14 -5.89
CA CYS A 34 -1.33 -3.29 -6.06
C CYS A 34 0.06 -2.81 -6.43
N ARG A 35 1.09 -3.37 -5.79
CA ARG A 35 2.47 -3.18 -6.19
C ARG A 35 2.90 -4.34 -7.09
N PRO A 36 3.13 -4.12 -8.40
CA PRO A 36 3.70 -5.16 -9.24
C PRO A 36 5.12 -5.51 -8.80
N CYS A 37 5.51 -6.78 -9.00
CA CYS A 37 6.87 -7.24 -8.88
C CYS A 37 7.77 -6.41 -9.80
N ARG A 38 8.93 -5.99 -9.29
CA ARG A 38 9.94 -5.20 -10.02
C ARG A 38 9.53 -3.81 -10.50
N SER A 39 8.29 -3.36 -10.25
CA SER A 39 7.82 -2.04 -10.69
C SER A 39 8.12 -0.93 -9.69
N ASN A 40 8.30 0.28 -10.23
CA ASN A 40 8.42 1.54 -9.48
C ASN A 40 7.07 2.27 -9.41
N SER A 41 6.01 1.65 -9.93
CA SER A 41 4.65 2.14 -9.88
C SER A 41 3.83 1.34 -8.88
N LEU A 42 2.90 2.03 -8.23
CA LEU A 42 1.78 1.45 -7.53
C LEU A 42 0.59 1.55 -8.49
N HIS A 43 0.00 0.42 -8.85
CA HIS A 43 -1.16 0.38 -9.73
C HIS A 43 -2.41 0.54 -8.87
N MET A 44 -3.24 1.51 -9.21
CA MET A 44 -4.53 1.73 -8.58
C MET A 44 -5.64 1.17 -9.45
N TYR A 45 -6.54 0.45 -8.80
CA TYR A 45 -7.71 -0.14 -9.41
C TYR A 45 -8.96 0.42 -8.76
N ILE A 46 -9.90 0.85 -9.59
CA ILE A 46 -11.17 1.43 -9.17
C ILE A 46 -12.29 0.58 -9.73
N GLU A 47 -13.28 0.27 -8.90
CA GLU A 47 -14.49 -0.44 -9.33
C GLU A 47 -15.33 0.44 -10.27
N ASN A 48 -15.61 -0.10 -11.44
CA ASN A 48 -16.57 0.46 -12.37
C ASN A 48 -17.99 0.15 -11.89
N SER A 49 -18.73 1.17 -11.46
CA SER A 49 -20.07 1.04 -10.87
C SER A 49 -21.10 0.37 -11.79
N ASN A 50 -20.92 0.45 -13.10
CA ASN A 50 -21.85 -0.15 -14.06
C ASN A 50 -21.63 -1.65 -14.22
N THR A 51 -20.41 -2.13 -14.00
CA THR A 51 -20.02 -3.52 -14.26
C THR A 51 -19.69 -4.31 -12.99
N GLY A 52 -19.45 -3.62 -11.86
CA GLY A 52 -18.93 -4.22 -10.63
C GLY A 52 -17.54 -4.84 -10.81
N LYS A 53 -16.78 -4.37 -11.80
CA LYS A 53 -15.42 -4.84 -12.10
C LYS A 53 -14.41 -3.75 -11.83
N TYR A 54 -13.30 -4.11 -11.21
CA TYR A 54 -12.16 -3.24 -11.00
C TYR A 54 -11.38 -3.04 -12.29
N GLN A 55 -11.05 -1.80 -12.61
CA GLN A 55 -10.24 -1.44 -13.78
C GLN A 55 -9.04 -0.64 -13.29
N GLN A 56 -7.89 -0.84 -13.93
CA GLN A 56 -6.70 -0.04 -13.62
C GLN A 56 -6.99 1.41 -14.02
N ALA A 57 -6.95 2.32 -13.05
CA ALA A 57 -7.28 3.72 -13.26
C ALA A 57 -6.02 4.57 -13.41
N ARG A 58 -5.02 4.36 -12.55
CA ARG A 58 -3.83 5.21 -12.45
C ARG A 58 -2.61 4.43 -11.97
N ASP A 59 -1.43 4.94 -12.32
CA ASP A 59 -0.14 4.48 -11.82
C ASP A 59 0.55 5.59 -11.04
N PHE A 60 1.02 5.27 -9.84
CA PHE A 60 1.74 6.23 -8.98
C PHE A 60 3.19 5.82 -8.86
N ARG A 61 4.09 6.70 -9.33
CA ARG A 61 5.52 6.50 -9.14
C ARG A 61 5.90 6.84 -7.70
N TYR A 62 6.68 5.97 -7.08
CA TYR A 62 7.27 6.22 -5.76
C TYR A 62 8.75 5.85 -5.80
N LYS A 63 9.52 6.22 -4.77
CA LYS A 63 10.97 5.98 -4.76
C LYS A 63 11.25 4.48 -4.60
N LYS A 64 11.98 3.92 -5.56
CA LYS A 64 12.54 2.56 -5.51
C LYS A 64 14.01 2.63 -5.10
N TYR A 65 14.43 1.63 -4.35
CA TYR A 65 15.85 1.29 -4.21
C TYR A 65 16.21 0.04 -5.01
N GLN A 66 17.50 -0.14 -5.30
CA GLN A 66 18.00 -1.10 -6.29
C GLN A 66 17.58 -2.57 -6.03
N TYR A 67 17.23 -2.93 -4.80
CA TYR A 67 17.00 -4.32 -4.41
C TYR A 67 15.53 -4.69 -4.29
N GLU A 68 15.19 -5.88 -4.80
CA GLU A 68 13.87 -6.48 -4.55
C GLU A 68 13.73 -6.82 -3.08
N CYS A 69 12.63 -6.35 -2.47
CA CYS A 69 12.29 -6.74 -1.11
C CYS A 69 11.32 -7.92 -1.12
N GLN A 70 11.78 -9.04 -0.58
CA GLN A 70 10.95 -10.20 -0.24
C GLN A 70 10.47 -10.17 1.22
N THR A 71 11.04 -9.29 2.07
CA THR A 71 10.66 -9.23 3.49
C THR A 71 9.24 -8.70 3.69
N GLN A 72 8.54 -9.36 4.61
CA GLN A 72 7.18 -8.99 5.00
C GLN A 72 7.23 -7.70 5.82
N PHE A 73 6.76 -6.62 5.21
CA PHE A 73 6.35 -5.41 5.91
C PHE A 73 4.98 -5.08 5.33
N PRO A 74 3.89 -5.12 6.10
CA PRO A 74 2.56 -4.97 5.52
C PRO A 74 2.42 -3.58 4.88
N ALA A 75 1.88 -3.54 3.66
CA ALA A 75 1.30 -2.29 3.18
C ALA A 75 0.03 -2.03 4.00
N ARG A 76 -0.15 -0.81 4.51
CA ARG A 76 -1.31 -0.47 5.34
C ARG A 76 -1.80 0.93 5.01
N TYR A 77 -3.09 1.03 4.72
CA TYR A 77 -3.80 2.29 4.59
C TYR A 77 -4.44 2.69 5.91
N PHE A 78 -4.38 3.98 6.23
CA PHE A 78 -4.95 4.61 7.42
C PHE A 78 -6.04 5.59 6.98
N PRO A 79 -7.32 5.17 6.99
CA PRO A 79 -8.41 5.97 6.47
C PRO A 79 -8.54 7.34 7.14
N GLN A 80 -8.34 7.42 8.47
CA GLN A 80 -8.46 8.68 9.21
C GLN A 80 -7.42 9.74 8.83
N ARG A 81 -6.33 9.31 8.19
CA ARG A 81 -5.24 10.20 7.74
C ARG A 81 -5.10 10.20 6.23
N TYR A 82 -5.94 9.47 5.51
CA TYR A 82 -5.81 9.22 4.08
C TYR A 82 -4.40 8.82 3.65
N LEU A 83 -3.72 8.00 4.46
CA LEU A 83 -2.28 7.74 4.32
C LEU A 83 -2.02 6.26 4.07
N LEU A 84 -1.28 5.94 3.01
CA LEU A 84 -0.79 4.61 2.73
C LEU A 84 0.70 4.51 3.09
N LEU A 85 1.03 3.57 3.95
CA LEU A 85 2.41 3.19 4.23
C LEU A 85 2.75 1.94 3.43
N ILE A 86 3.80 2.02 2.60
CA ILE A 86 4.29 0.90 1.79
C ILE A 86 5.82 0.85 1.73
N LYS A 87 6.39 -0.31 2.10
CA LYS A 87 7.83 -0.58 1.96
C LYS A 87 8.21 -1.07 0.55
N HIS A 88 9.36 -0.64 0.06
CA HIS A 88 10.00 -1.19 -1.13
C HIS A 88 11.52 -1.21 -0.95
N GLY A 89 12.14 -2.39 -1.04
CA GLY A 89 13.57 -2.49 -0.77
C GLY A 89 13.84 -2.14 0.70
N ASP A 90 14.74 -1.21 0.91
CA ASP A 90 15.10 -0.57 2.18
C ASP A 90 14.45 0.82 2.35
N THR A 91 13.38 1.12 1.61
CA THR A 91 12.61 2.36 1.77
C THR A 91 11.22 2.12 2.30
N ILE A 92 10.70 3.06 3.08
CA ILE A 92 9.29 3.15 3.47
C ILE A 92 8.73 4.42 2.85
N ASN A 93 7.70 4.27 2.02
CA ASN A 93 7.00 5.37 1.37
C ASN A 93 5.69 5.63 2.11
N LEU A 94 5.42 6.89 2.42
CA LEU A 94 4.16 7.39 2.95
C LEU A 94 3.49 8.17 1.82
N ILE A 95 2.36 7.65 1.35
CA ILE A 95 1.61 8.19 0.21
C ILE A 95 0.28 8.73 0.74
N LYS A 96 0.06 10.03 0.60
CA LYS A 96 -1.20 10.69 0.97
C LYS A 96 -2.17 10.62 -0.19
N PHE A 97 -3.41 10.30 0.12
CA PHE A 97 -4.53 10.34 -0.79
C PHE A 97 -5.33 11.61 -0.54
N ASN A 98 -5.62 12.33 -1.62
CA ASN A 98 -6.51 13.47 -1.64
C ASN A 98 -7.75 13.05 -2.42
N PHE A 99 -8.83 12.79 -1.70
CA PHE A 99 -10.15 12.55 -2.29
C PHE A 99 -10.80 13.91 -2.46
N PHE A 100 -11.08 14.30 -3.70
CA PHE A 100 -11.80 15.54 -3.94
C PHE A 100 -13.28 15.31 -3.58
N GLU A 101 -13.83 16.17 -2.72
CA GLU A 101 -15.26 16.14 -2.37
C GLU A 101 -16.17 16.48 -3.57
N SER A 102 -15.62 17.08 -4.64
CA SER A 102 -16.42 17.55 -5.76
C SER A 102 -16.77 16.44 -6.75
N LEU A 103 -18.07 16.14 -6.73
CA LEU A 103 -18.93 15.67 -7.83
C LEU A 103 -19.08 14.15 -7.99
N LEU A 104 -19.98 13.61 -7.17
CA LEU A 104 -20.88 12.47 -7.46
C LEU A 104 -20.26 11.09 -7.72
N TYR A 105 -18.95 10.99 -7.94
CA TYR A 105 -18.27 9.73 -8.20
C TYR A 105 -16.94 9.75 -7.48
N GLN A 106 -16.79 8.88 -6.46
CA GLN A 106 -15.57 8.61 -5.69
C GLN A 106 -14.44 8.00 -6.55
N GLN A 107 -14.29 8.44 -7.80
CA GLN A 107 -13.36 7.93 -8.79
C GLN A 107 -12.16 8.87 -8.99
N ASP A 108 -12.28 10.14 -8.57
CA ASP A 108 -11.18 11.09 -8.62
C ASP A 108 -10.47 11.20 -7.26
N CYS A 109 -9.37 10.46 -7.15
CA CYS A 109 -8.39 10.65 -6.08
C CYS A 109 -7.03 10.98 -6.68
N ASN A 110 -6.36 11.97 -6.09
CA ASN A 110 -4.96 12.24 -6.34
C ASN A 110 -4.13 11.63 -5.21
N CYS A 111 -2.90 11.22 -5.51
CA CYS A 111 -1.98 10.74 -4.50
C CYS A 111 -0.65 11.48 -4.61
N ILE A 112 -0.08 11.82 -3.47
CA ILE A 112 1.23 12.48 -3.38
C ILE A 112 2.14 11.66 -2.47
N LEU A 113 3.42 11.56 -2.82
CA LEU A 113 4.44 11.00 -1.93
C LEU A 113 4.73 12.06 -0.86
N GLU A 114 4.23 11.85 0.35
CA GLU A 114 4.38 12.78 1.47
C GLU A 114 5.75 12.62 2.14
N GLN A 115 6.19 11.38 2.30
CA GLN A 115 7.51 11.09 2.88
C GLN A 115 8.12 9.82 2.29
N CYS A 116 9.44 9.82 2.17
CA CYS A 116 10.22 8.62 1.88
C CYS A 116 11.32 8.47 2.94
N LEU A 117 11.26 7.40 3.72
CA LEU A 117 12.29 7.03 4.68
C LEU A 117 13.26 6.08 3.98
N GLU A 118 14.51 6.51 3.81
CA GLU A 118 15.56 5.73 3.16
C GLU A 118 16.52 5.19 4.22
N PHE A 119 16.72 3.87 4.26
CA PHE A 119 17.58 3.22 5.26
C PHE A 119 18.96 2.86 4.70
N ASN A 120 19.14 2.89 3.37
CA ASN A 120 20.41 2.65 2.67
C ASN A 120 21.09 1.37 3.15
N SER A 121 20.33 0.27 3.18
CA SER A 121 20.84 -1.04 3.56
C SER A 121 21.51 -1.67 2.36
N ASN A 122 22.79 -2.05 2.52
CA ASN A 122 23.54 -2.77 1.49
C ASN A 122 23.12 -4.25 1.38
N GLN A 123 22.07 -4.68 2.08
CA GLN A 123 21.59 -6.05 2.04
C GLN A 123 20.61 -6.28 0.89
N PHE A 124 20.77 -7.41 0.21
CA PHE A 124 19.95 -7.82 -0.94
C PHE A 124 18.43 -7.86 -0.65
N ASN A 125 18.03 -8.05 0.62
CA ASN A 125 16.62 -8.10 1.02
C ASN A 125 16.11 -6.78 1.64
N GLY A 126 16.91 -5.72 1.56
CA GLY A 126 16.66 -4.42 2.19
C GLY A 126 16.89 -4.40 3.72
N GLY A 127 17.08 -5.55 4.36
CA GLY A 127 17.45 -5.66 5.79
C GLY A 127 16.56 -4.89 6.77
N LEU A 128 15.35 -4.54 6.34
CA LEU A 128 14.44 -3.64 7.03
C LEU A 128 13.18 -4.42 7.40
N PHE A 129 12.85 -4.37 8.68
CA PHE A 129 11.72 -5.03 9.30
C PHE A 129 10.98 -4.03 10.16
N GLY A 130 9.72 -4.30 10.45
CA GLY A 130 8.96 -3.43 11.33
C GLY A 130 7.47 -3.59 11.20
N GLY A 131 6.78 -2.68 11.86
CA GLY A 131 5.34 -2.64 11.92
C GLY A 131 4.88 -1.24 12.30
N VAL A 132 3.57 -1.05 12.20
CA VAL A 132 2.93 0.22 12.44
C VAL A 132 1.76 -0.01 13.39
N SER A 133 1.55 0.90 14.35
CA SER A 133 0.44 0.83 15.29
C SER A 133 -0.90 0.82 14.55
N GLU A 134 -1.96 0.34 15.20
CA GLU A 134 -3.26 0.16 14.56
C GLU A 134 -3.84 1.46 13.99
N ASN A 135 -3.58 2.57 14.69
CA ASN A 135 -3.99 3.92 14.33
C ASN A 135 -3.00 4.66 13.41
N GLY A 136 -1.86 4.05 13.06
CA GLY A 136 -0.84 4.68 12.21
C GLY A 136 0.02 5.74 12.89
N GLU A 137 -0.11 5.91 14.21
CA GLU A 137 0.62 6.94 14.96
C GLU A 137 2.10 6.61 15.17
N PHE A 138 2.43 5.33 15.36
CA PHE A 138 3.79 4.89 15.61
C PHE A 138 4.27 3.91 14.55
N LEU A 139 5.47 4.16 14.03
CA LEU A 139 6.22 3.26 13.17
C LEU A 139 7.42 2.73 13.93
N VAL A 140 7.49 1.41 14.09
CA VAL A 140 8.65 0.72 14.68
C VAL A 140 9.40 0.01 13.58
N THR A 141 10.68 0.30 13.44
CA THR A 141 11.54 -0.34 12.44
C THR A 141 12.80 -0.88 13.09
N TRP A 142 13.24 -2.05 12.66
CA TRP A 142 14.61 -2.52 12.85
C TRP A 142 15.29 -2.53 11.48
N ASP A 143 16.46 -1.90 11.38
CA ASP A 143 17.26 -1.92 10.15
C ASP A 143 18.63 -2.55 10.40
N SER A 144 19.04 -3.37 9.44
CA SER A 144 20.28 -4.15 9.54
C SER A 144 21.55 -3.32 9.47
N ARG A 145 21.47 -2.05 9.07
CA ARG A 145 22.65 -1.18 8.93
C ARG A 145 23.00 -0.54 10.28
N SER A 146 22.00 0.01 10.96
CA SER A 146 22.18 0.62 12.28
C SER A 146 22.23 -0.44 13.39
N LEU A 147 21.65 -1.63 13.14
CA LEU A 147 21.38 -2.66 14.16
C LEU A 147 20.52 -2.13 15.32
N GLN A 148 19.71 -1.10 15.07
CA GLN A 148 18.88 -0.44 16.06
C GLN A 148 17.40 -0.62 15.76
N ILE A 149 16.60 -0.60 16.83
CA ILE A 149 15.16 -0.37 16.75
C ILE A 149 14.93 1.13 16.81
N LEU A 150 14.24 1.66 15.82
CA LEU A 150 13.81 3.05 15.76
C LEU A 150 12.30 3.10 15.91
N ILE A 151 11.83 3.98 16.80
CA ILE A 151 10.42 4.28 17.01
C ILE A 151 10.18 5.70 16.52
N ARG A 152 9.26 5.87 15.58
CA ARG A 152 8.90 7.16 15.00
C ARG A 152 7.44 7.46 15.31
N GLN A 153 7.15 8.66 15.79
CA GLN A 153 5.79 9.16 15.89
C GLN A 153 5.46 9.95 14.62
N PHE A 154 4.31 9.68 14.03
CA PHE A 154 3.79 10.44 12.91
C PHE A 154 3.38 11.84 13.39
N LYS A 155 3.79 12.88 12.65
CA LYS A 155 3.41 14.27 12.88
C LYS A 155 2.96 14.87 11.56
N GLU A 156 1.76 15.44 11.56
CA GLU A 156 1.26 16.23 10.44
C GLU A 156 1.95 17.59 10.45
N MET A 157 2.33 18.07 9.26
CA MET A 157 2.86 19.42 9.06
C MET A 157 1.74 20.40 8.74
#